data_AF-A0A8J6LGA6-F1
#
_entry.id   AF-A0A8J6LGA6-F1
#
_cell.length_a   1.000
_cell.length_b   1.000
_cell.length_c   1.000
_cell.angle_alpha   90.00
_cell.angle_beta   90.00
_cell.angle_gamma   90.00
#
_symmetry.space_group_name_H-M   'P 1'
#
loop_
_entity.id
_entity.type
_entity.pdbx_description
1 polymer ?
#
loop_
_entity_poly.entity_id
_entity_poly.type
_entity_poly.pdbx_seq_one_letter_code
_entity_poly.pdbx_strand_id
1 'polypeptide(L)'
;MALFRVTAGKLAEGQPRKTYKCVVIGAVRMVNLTRDSRSSQEVRSARRGIQILGLWNCPDSQKRQETVSVEKVFPQVSVILRQLSDASTDLKAVLAAKVPKEQERVKNFRKNYGNQKVGEVTVDMMYGGMRGIKGLVCETSVLDPDEGIRFRGLSIPECQKVLPKAPGGSEPLPEGLFWLLITGDVPTEAQVRAVSKEWAERAELPAHVVTLLNNLPSNVHPMSQLSAAITVLNSESRFAKAYSSGVHKSKYWEYVYEDSMDLIAKLPVVAATIYRNTFKDGSGIGAIDTSKDWSYNFTQMLGYDNPEFIELMRLYLTIHSDHEGGNVSAHTVHLVGSALSDPYLSFAAGLNGLAGPLHGLANQEVLMWLQKLRQQVGDKATEQELKDFIWKTLKSGQVVPGYGHAVLRKTDPRYTCQRDFALKHLPNDPLFQLVSNVFKVVPPILLELGKVKNPWPNVDAHSGVLLQYYGLKEMNYYTVLFGVSRALGVLASLVWDRALGLPIERPKSLSTDGLMKSLKAA
;
A
#
# COMPACT_ATOMS: atom_id res chain seq x y z
N MET A 1 -39.37 6.29 -30.83
CA MET A 1 -38.62 6.19 -32.11
C MET A 1 -37.16 5.89 -31.77
N ALA A 2 -36.45 4.97 -32.42
CA ALA A 2 -36.87 3.92 -33.36
C ALA A 2 -35.96 2.69 -33.16
N LEU A 3 -36.48 1.47 -33.40
CA LEU A 3 -35.69 0.25 -33.24
C LEU A 3 -34.81 0.00 -34.48
N PHE A 4 -33.56 -0.38 -34.26
CA PHE A 4 -32.76 -1.01 -35.32
C PHE A 4 -33.25 -2.45 -35.55
N ARG A 5 -33.61 -2.77 -36.81
CA ARG A 5 -34.08 -4.10 -37.23
C ARG A 5 -33.16 -4.63 -38.33
N VAL A 6 -32.21 -5.47 -37.96
CA VAL A 6 -31.32 -6.13 -38.93
C VAL A 6 -32.13 -7.10 -39.79
N THR A 7 -31.93 -7.04 -41.11
CA THR A 7 -32.48 -7.99 -42.08
C THR A 7 -31.33 -8.60 -42.90
N ALA A 8 -31.40 -9.91 -43.14
CA ALA A 8 -30.36 -10.62 -43.88
C ALA A 8 -30.66 -10.61 -45.39
N GLY A 9 -29.71 -10.14 -46.19
CA GLY A 9 -29.71 -10.26 -47.66
C GLY A 9 -28.89 -11.47 -48.11
N LYS A 10 -29.34 -12.16 -49.17
CA LYS A 10 -28.64 -13.33 -49.73
C LYS A 10 -27.46 -12.94 -50.62
N LEU A 11 -26.52 -13.88 -50.76
CA LEU A 11 -25.43 -13.85 -51.74
C LEU A 11 -25.95 -13.88 -53.19
N ALA A 12 -25.19 -13.26 -54.09
CA ALA A 12 -25.22 -13.47 -55.53
C ALA A 12 -23.78 -13.32 -56.08
N GLU A 13 -23.48 -13.97 -57.20
CA GLU A 13 -22.11 -14.15 -57.71
C GLU A 13 -21.72 -13.10 -58.76
N GLY A 14 -20.42 -12.83 -58.92
CA GLY A 14 -19.90 -11.96 -59.98
C GLY A 14 -18.47 -11.46 -59.76
N GLN A 15 -17.53 -11.93 -60.58
CA GLN A 15 -16.16 -11.40 -60.68
C GLN A 15 -16.06 -10.38 -61.85
N PRO A 16 -15.00 -9.55 -61.99
CA PRO A 16 -13.60 -9.83 -61.63
C PRO A 16 -12.82 -8.75 -60.87
N ARG A 17 -11.61 -9.14 -60.44
CA ARG A 17 -10.60 -8.30 -59.77
C ARG A 17 -10.11 -7.16 -60.67
N LYS A 18 -9.89 -5.97 -60.09
CA LYS A 18 -8.93 -4.98 -60.61
C LYS A 18 -7.79 -4.76 -59.60
N THR A 19 -6.58 -5.09 -60.00
CA THR A 19 -5.36 -4.74 -59.27
C THR A 19 -4.97 -3.29 -59.54
N TYR A 20 -4.65 -2.54 -58.50
CA TYR A 20 -3.90 -1.28 -58.63
C TYR A 20 -2.58 -1.40 -57.88
N LYS A 21 -1.46 -1.21 -58.58
CA LYS A 21 -0.13 -1.11 -57.98
C LYS A 21 0.09 0.29 -57.44
N CYS A 22 0.95 0.39 -56.42
CA CYS A 22 1.43 1.66 -55.89
C CYS A 22 2.22 2.44 -56.97
N VAL A 23 2.08 3.77 -56.96
CA VAL A 23 2.98 4.70 -57.63
C VAL A 23 3.42 5.73 -56.59
N VAL A 24 4.73 5.80 -56.34
CA VAL A 24 5.34 6.86 -55.53
C VAL A 24 5.82 7.94 -56.47
N ILE A 25 5.54 9.21 -56.16
CA ILE A 25 6.16 10.36 -56.79
C ILE A 25 6.80 11.21 -55.69
N GLY A 26 8.13 11.31 -55.73
CA GLY A 26 8.90 12.27 -54.95
C GLY A 26 9.49 13.35 -55.85
N ALA A 27 9.70 14.55 -55.31
CA ALA A 27 10.37 15.66 -56.01
C ALA A 27 11.58 16.15 -55.19
N VAL A 28 12.62 16.63 -55.88
CA VAL A 28 13.95 16.99 -55.35
C VAL A 28 14.49 18.20 -56.14
N ARG A 29 15.49 18.94 -55.58
CA ARG A 29 16.19 20.16 -56.09
C ARG A 29 15.46 21.49 -55.83
N MET A 30 16.12 22.65 -55.63
CA MET A 30 17.54 23.06 -55.44
C MET A 30 17.56 24.20 -54.37
N VAL A 31 18.50 24.39 -53.43
CA VAL A 31 19.97 24.67 -53.43
C VAL A 31 20.37 26.15 -53.61
N ASN A 32 20.95 26.71 -52.53
CA ASN A 32 21.89 27.84 -52.36
C ASN A 32 21.54 29.32 -52.67
N LEU A 33 21.87 30.20 -51.70
CA LEU A 33 22.92 31.27 -51.68
C LEU A 33 22.80 32.04 -50.33
N THR A 34 23.74 31.98 -49.35
CA THR A 34 24.93 32.87 -49.11
C THR A 34 24.66 34.39 -49.24
N ARG A 35 25.03 35.32 -48.35
CA ARG A 35 26.20 35.54 -47.43
C ARG A 35 25.73 36.21 -46.09
N ASP A 36 26.35 36.14 -44.91
CA ASP A 36 27.76 36.27 -44.40
C ASP A 36 28.23 37.71 -44.07
N SER A 37 28.47 38.00 -42.76
CA SER A 37 29.60 38.82 -42.27
C SER A 37 29.83 38.83 -40.73
N ARG A 38 31.01 38.35 -40.27
CA ARG A 38 31.94 38.95 -39.26
C ARG A 38 31.45 39.25 -37.81
N SER A 39 31.99 38.57 -36.78
CA SER A 39 33.21 38.91 -35.96
C SER A 39 32.89 39.75 -34.69
N SER A 40 33.49 39.59 -33.50
CA SER A 40 34.67 38.82 -33.01
C SER A 40 34.31 38.12 -31.66
N GLN A 41 35.12 37.80 -30.62
CA GLN A 41 36.56 37.95 -30.29
C GLN A 41 36.98 36.97 -29.17
N GLU A 42 38.28 36.86 -28.86
CA GLU A 42 38.81 36.15 -27.68
C GLU A 42 39.06 37.07 -26.47
N VAL A 43 38.95 36.53 -25.24
CA VAL A 43 39.69 37.00 -24.05
C VAL A 43 40.17 35.79 -23.23
N ARG A 44 41.44 35.77 -22.82
CA ARG A 44 42.01 34.78 -21.91
C ARG A 44 42.25 35.38 -20.53
N SER A 45 41.84 34.68 -19.47
CA SER A 45 42.33 34.87 -18.10
C SER A 45 41.84 33.69 -17.24
N ALA A 46 42.53 33.17 -16.23
CA ALA A 46 43.92 33.03 -15.82
C ALA A 46 43.84 32.22 -14.51
N ARG A 47 44.83 31.37 -14.21
CA ARG A 47 44.79 30.44 -13.07
C ARG A 47 44.67 31.15 -11.71
N ARG A 48 44.03 30.49 -10.74
CA ARG A 48 44.60 30.27 -9.39
C ARG A 48 43.98 29.02 -8.76
N GLY A 49 44.81 27.99 -8.57
CA GLY A 49 44.52 26.89 -7.64
C GLY A 49 45.32 27.12 -6.35
N ILE A 50 44.84 26.61 -5.22
CA ILE A 50 45.54 26.68 -3.94
C ILE A 50 46.03 25.27 -3.58
N GLN A 51 47.34 25.08 -3.63
CA GLN A 51 48.03 24.04 -2.87
C GLN A 51 48.85 24.75 -1.78
N ILE A 52 48.82 24.22 -0.56
CA ILE A 52 49.75 24.59 0.50
C ILE A 52 50.48 23.30 0.88
N LEU A 53 51.81 23.33 0.72
CA LEU A 53 52.73 22.27 1.12
C LEU A 53 53.67 22.88 2.17
N GLY A 54 53.77 22.25 3.33
CA GLY A 54 54.64 22.67 4.42
C GLY A 54 55.30 21.45 5.05
N LEU A 55 56.57 21.24 4.74
CA LEU A 55 57.41 20.17 5.30
C LEU A 55 58.34 20.73 6.37
N TRP A 56 58.32 20.15 7.57
CA TRP A 56 59.36 20.24 8.60
C TRP A 56 59.47 18.88 9.31
N ASN A 57 60.67 18.46 9.72
CA ASN A 57 60.98 17.07 10.10
C ASN A 57 61.60 16.94 11.51
N CYS A 58 61.16 15.92 12.25
CA CYS A 58 61.86 15.20 13.35
C CYS A 58 62.26 16.01 14.62
N PRO A 59 62.63 15.33 15.74
CA PRO A 59 62.76 13.88 15.96
C PRO A 59 61.84 13.31 17.08
N ASP A 60 62.01 12.01 17.36
CA ASP A 60 61.21 11.16 18.26
C ASP A 60 61.12 11.59 19.73
N SER A 61 59.98 11.28 20.37
CA SER A 61 59.99 10.49 21.61
C SER A 61 58.65 9.76 21.86
N GLN A 62 58.74 8.64 22.58
CA GLN A 62 57.71 7.60 22.71
C GLN A 62 56.43 8.04 23.45
N LYS A 63 55.26 7.63 22.91
CA LYS A 63 54.16 7.04 23.71
C LYS A 63 53.19 6.27 22.80
N ARG A 64 52.88 5.02 23.15
CA ARG A 64 51.83 4.26 22.45
C ARG A 64 50.46 4.73 22.94
N GLN A 65 49.62 5.19 22.02
CA GLN A 65 48.17 5.16 22.18
C GLN A 65 47.62 4.14 21.19
N GLU A 66 46.87 3.17 21.68
CA GLU A 66 46.20 2.18 20.83
C GLU A 66 44.96 2.83 20.21
N THR A 67 45.06 3.22 18.95
CA THR A 67 43.93 3.70 18.15
C THR A 67 43.00 2.55 17.80
N VAL A 68 42.13 2.18 18.74
CA VAL A 68 41.02 1.26 18.50
C VAL A 68 40.18 1.80 17.34
N SER A 69 40.13 1.05 16.24
CA SER A 69 39.45 1.47 15.01
C SER A 69 37.93 1.43 15.16
N VAL A 70 37.31 2.60 15.42
CA VAL A 70 35.85 2.75 15.58
C VAL A 70 35.13 2.76 14.22
N GLU A 71 35.23 1.64 13.48
CA GLU A 71 34.55 1.42 12.19
C GLU A 71 33.70 0.13 12.14
N LYS A 72 33.58 -0.61 13.26
CA LYS A 72 32.89 -1.93 13.28
C LYS A 72 31.87 -2.14 14.40
N VAL A 73 31.11 -1.12 14.78
CA VAL A 73 29.79 -1.30 15.42
C VAL A 73 28.79 -0.24 14.91
N PHE A 74 27.51 -0.60 14.81
CA PHE A 74 26.35 0.26 14.51
C PHE A 74 26.22 0.94 13.13
N PRO A 75 25.80 0.20 12.09
CA PRO A 75 25.18 0.81 10.90
C PRO A 75 23.87 1.56 11.24
N GLN A 76 23.05 1.02 12.14
CA GLN A 76 21.67 1.48 12.42
C GLN A 76 21.59 2.91 12.98
N VAL A 77 22.51 3.31 13.87
CA VAL A 77 22.50 4.66 14.48
C VAL A 77 22.72 5.76 13.45
N SER A 78 23.48 5.47 12.38
CA SER A 78 23.74 6.44 11.30
C SER A 78 22.52 6.76 10.43
N VAL A 79 21.48 5.90 10.46
CA VAL A 79 20.21 6.13 9.77
C VAL A 79 19.33 7.05 10.60
N ILE A 80 19.20 6.77 11.90
CA ILE A 80 18.37 7.54 12.84
C ILE A 80 18.83 9.01 12.93
N LEU A 81 20.13 9.27 12.87
CA LEU A 81 20.69 10.62 12.94
C LEU A 81 20.59 11.46 11.66
N ARG A 82 20.13 10.92 10.53
CA ARG A 82 20.18 11.63 9.23
C ARG A 82 18.97 12.51 8.93
N GLN A 83 17.82 12.24 9.52
CA GLN A 83 16.53 12.86 9.15
C GLN A 83 15.69 13.23 10.39
N LEU A 84 16.21 14.14 11.22
CA LEU A 84 15.32 15.12 11.85
C LEU A 84 14.78 16.00 10.71
N SER A 85 13.45 16.09 10.59
CA SER A 85 12.80 16.57 9.38
C SER A 85 13.05 18.05 9.09
N ASP A 86 12.91 18.39 7.80
CA ASP A 86 12.83 19.78 7.35
C ASP A 86 11.73 20.51 8.13
N ALA A 87 11.96 21.77 8.51
CA ALA A 87 11.14 22.49 9.51
C ALA A 87 9.72 22.83 9.04
N SER A 88 9.39 22.54 7.77
CA SER A 88 8.08 22.73 7.19
C SER A 88 7.05 21.71 7.69
N THR A 89 5.85 22.18 8.01
CA THR A 89 4.67 21.33 8.21
C THR A 89 3.92 21.03 6.90
N ASP A 90 4.24 21.72 5.80
CA ASP A 90 3.69 21.44 4.47
C ASP A 90 4.33 20.17 3.89
N LEU A 91 3.56 19.08 3.93
CA LEU A 91 3.93 17.76 3.42
C LEU A 91 4.21 17.77 1.90
N LYS A 92 3.51 18.62 1.13
CA LYS A 92 3.70 18.74 -0.31
C LYS A 92 5.02 19.44 -0.64
N ALA A 93 5.39 20.46 0.11
CA ALA A 93 6.71 21.12 0.00
C ALA A 93 7.85 20.17 0.37
N VAL A 94 7.72 19.41 1.46
CA VAL A 94 8.70 18.39 1.87
C VAL A 94 8.86 17.32 0.79
N LEU A 95 7.76 16.86 0.19
CA LEU A 95 7.78 15.92 -0.93
C LEU A 95 8.42 16.54 -2.20
N ALA A 96 8.09 17.78 -2.54
CA ALA A 96 8.67 18.50 -3.68
C ALA A 96 10.22 18.60 -3.57
N ALA A 97 10.75 18.79 -2.36
CA ALA A 97 12.19 18.82 -2.10
C ALA A 97 12.89 17.44 -2.16
N LYS A 98 12.12 16.35 -2.21
CA LYS A 98 12.61 14.96 -2.30
C LYS A 98 12.51 14.39 -3.71
N VAL A 99 11.42 14.66 -4.44
CA VAL A 99 11.15 14.08 -5.78
C VAL A 99 12.33 14.22 -6.76
N PRO A 100 13.00 15.37 -6.94
CA PRO A 100 14.14 15.48 -7.87
C PRO A 100 15.35 14.62 -7.51
N LYS A 101 15.67 14.51 -6.20
CA LYS A 101 16.78 13.70 -5.69
C LYS A 101 16.52 12.21 -5.95
N GLU A 102 15.28 11.80 -5.80
CA GLU A 102 14.84 10.42 -5.94
C GLU A 102 14.69 10.02 -7.42
N GLN A 103 14.18 10.92 -8.28
CA GLN A 103 14.26 10.79 -9.74
C GLN A 103 15.71 10.60 -10.21
N GLU A 104 16.68 11.36 -9.64
CA GLU A 104 18.09 11.18 -9.95
C GLU A 104 18.65 9.84 -9.44
N ARG A 105 18.32 9.42 -8.22
CA ARG A 105 18.71 8.09 -7.67
C ARG A 105 18.27 6.97 -8.60
N VAL A 106 16.99 6.93 -8.97
CA VAL A 106 16.41 5.90 -9.85
C VAL A 106 17.00 5.97 -11.26
N LYS A 107 17.20 7.17 -11.82
CA LYS A 107 17.84 7.38 -13.12
C LYS A 107 19.27 6.84 -13.14
N ASN A 108 20.07 7.14 -12.13
CA ASN A 108 21.47 6.69 -12.04
C ASN A 108 21.57 5.19 -11.75
N PHE A 109 20.69 4.62 -10.91
CA PHE A 109 20.59 3.18 -10.73
C PHE A 109 20.25 2.46 -12.04
N ARG A 110 19.22 2.91 -12.77
CA ARG A 110 18.82 2.32 -14.06
C ARG A 110 19.87 2.50 -15.16
N LYS A 111 20.63 3.60 -15.16
CA LYS A 111 21.77 3.80 -16.08
C LYS A 111 22.86 2.74 -15.88
N ASN A 112 23.15 2.37 -14.64
CA ASN A 112 24.25 1.47 -14.30
C ASN A 112 23.84 -0.01 -14.31
N TYR A 113 22.60 -0.32 -13.94
CA TYR A 113 22.13 -1.69 -13.69
C TYR A 113 20.87 -2.10 -14.47
N GLY A 114 20.32 -1.25 -15.35
CA GLY A 114 19.03 -1.47 -16.01
C GLY A 114 18.92 -2.70 -16.92
N ASN A 115 20.04 -3.34 -17.28
CA ASN A 115 20.11 -4.58 -18.06
C ASN A 115 20.49 -5.81 -17.22
N GLN A 116 20.64 -5.68 -15.89
CA GLN A 116 21.02 -6.81 -15.02
C GLN A 116 19.83 -7.74 -14.77
N LYS A 117 20.09 -9.06 -14.80
CA LYS A 117 19.08 -10.06 -14.42
C LYS A 117 18.83 -10.03 -12.91
N VAL A 118 17.55 -9.96 -12.52
CA VAL A 118 17.11 -10.03 -11.11
C VAL A 118 16.42 -11.36 -10.75
N GLY A 119 16.21 -12.22 -11.74
CA GLY A 119 15.59 -13.54 -11.69
C GLY A 119 15.39 -14.09 -13.11
N GLU A 120 14.89 -15.32 -13.23
CA GLU A 120 14.41 -15.92 -14.48
C GLU A 120 12.89 -16.16 -14.40
N VAL A 121 12.24 -16.42 -15.52
CA VAL A 121 10.79 -16.73 -15.58
C VAL A 121 10.59 -18.14 -16.15
N THR A 122 9.84 -18.98 -15.43
CA THR A 122 9.50 -20.35 -15.87
C THR A 122 8.04 -20.48 -16.28
N VAL A 123 7.70 -21.59 -16.96
CA VAL A 123 6.32 -21.94 -17.33
C VAL A 123 5.39 -21.98 -16.10
N ASP A 124 5.84 -22.60 -15.00
CA ASP A 124 5.07 -22.69 -13.76
C ASP A 124 4.84 -21.33 -13.10
N MET A 125 5.76 -20.36 -13.26
CA MET A 125 5.54 -18.99 -12.79
C MET A 125 4.47 -18.26 -13.62
N MET A 126 4.35 -18.57 -14.91
CA MET A 126 3.33 -17.98 -15.79
C MET A 126 1.93 -18.53 -15.49
N TYR A 127 1.78 -19.85 -15.33
CA TYR A 127 0.50 -20.45 -14.91
C TYR A 127 0.18 -20.18 -13.43
N GLY A 128 1.19 -20.17 -12.56
CA GLY A 128 1.07 -19.98 -11.12
C GLY A 128 0.86 -18.55 -10.64
N GLY A 129 0.40 -17.64 -11.51
CA GLY A 129 0.04 -16.27 -11.14
C GLY A 129 1.25 -15.39 -10.78
N MET A 130 2.33 -15.44 -11.57
CA MET A 130 3.59 -14.72 -11.35
C MET A 130 4.33 -15.05 -10.04
N ARG A 131 4.00 -16.17 -9.40
CA ARG A 131 4.60 -16.64 -8.13
C ARG A 131 6.14 -16.67 -8.20
N GLY A 132 6.78 -15.75 -7.48
CA GLY A 132 8.25 -15.64 -7.41
C GLY A 132 8.88 -14.72 -8.45
N ILE A 133 8.11 -14.16 -9.40
CA ILE A 133 8.60 -13.14 -10.34
C ILE A 133 8.69 -11.78 -9.62
N LYS A 134 9.85 -11.13 -9.72
CA LYS A 134 10.04 -9.73 -9.28
C LYS A 134 9.49 -8.78 -10.36
N GLY A 135 8.16 -8.67 -10.44
CA GLY A 135 7.47 -8.02 -11.56
C GLY A 135 7.35 -6.49 -11.50
N LEU A 136 7.35 -5.90 -10.30
CA LEU A 136 7.12 -4.46 -10.09
C LEU A 136 8.06 -3.88 -9.02
N VAL A 137 8.05 -2.55 -8.88
CA VAL A 137 8.74 -1.80 -7.83
C VAL A 137 7.70 -1.27 -6.84
N CYS A 138 8.00 -1.34 -5.54
CA CYS A 138 7.25 -0.68 -4.48
C CYS A 138 8.24 -0.04 -3.52
N GLU A 139 8.14 1.27 -3.29
CA GLU A 139 9.12 2.04 -2.50
C GLU A 139 8.64 2.27 -1.05
N THR A 140 7.35 2.04 -0.76
CA THR A 140 6.70 2.36 0.53
C THR A 140 6.96 1.31 1.62
N SER A 141 6.87 0.01 1.29
CA SER A 141 7.14 -1.08 2.21
C SER A 141 7.77 -2.32 1.55
N VAL A 142 8.54 -3.07 2.34
CA VAL A 142 9.25 -4.29 1.94
C VAL A 142 9.17 -5.32 3.07
N LEU A 143 8.93 -6.59 2.75
CA LEU A 143 8.88 -7.68 3.71
C LEU A 143 10.30 -8.17 4.04
N ASP A 144 10.73 -7.95 5.28
CA ASP A 144 11.90 -8.60 5.86
C ASP A 144 11.53 -10.05 6.23
N PRO A 145 12.19 -11.10 5.69
CA PRO A 145 11.84 -12.49 5.99
C PRO A 145 12.02 -12.88 7.46
N ASP A 146 12.90 -12.16 8.17
CA ASP A 146 13.31 -12.41 9.55
C ASP A 146 12.69 -11.41 10.54
N GLU A 147 12.39 -10.16 10.13
CA GLU A 147 11.77 -9.13 10.98
C GLU A 147 10.32 -8.73 10.64
N GLY A 148 9.77 -9.17 9.50
CA GLY A 148 8.41 -8.84 9.06
C GLY A 148 8.31 -7.57 8.21
N ILE A 149 7.09 -7.04 8.03
CA ILE A 149 6.88 -5.90 7.14
C ILE A 149 7.58 -4.65 7.68
N ARG A 150 8.33 -3.95 6.81
CA ARG A 150 9.01 -2.70 7.11
C ARG A 150 8.41 -1.54 6.32
N PHE A 151 7.98 -0.49 7.00
CA PHE A 151 7.53 0.77 6.40
C PHE A 151 8.73 1.70 6.25
N ARG A 152 9.16 1.97 5.00
CA ARG A 152 10.40 2.70 4.68
C ARG A 152 11.65 2.24 5.45
N GLY A 153 11.72 0.95 5.77
CA GLY A 153 12.81 0.32 6.52
C GLY A 153 12.56 0.14 8.02
N LEU A 154 11.60 0.86 8.62
CA LEU A 154 11.22 0.68 10.03
C LEU A 154 10.25 -0.50 10.19
N SER A 155 10.56 -1.44 11.08
CA SER A 155 9.63 -2.50 11.49
C SER A 155 8.51 -1.98 12.40
N ILE A 156 7.44 -2.76 12.60
CA ILE A 156 6.29 -2.34 13.44
C ILE A 156 6.72 -1.87 14.86
N PRO A 157 7.62 -2.57 15.60
CA PRO A 157 8.06 -2.08 16.91
C PRO A 157 8.88 -0.79 16.84
N GLU A 158 9.66 -0.59 15.76
CA GLU A 158 10.37 0.67 15.52
C GLU A 158 9.36 1.80 15.25
N CYS A 159 8.32 1.56 14.44
CA CYS A 159 7.23 2.51 14.20
C CYS A 159 6.45 2.84 15.49
N GLN A 160 6.03 1.86 16.29
CA GLN A 160 5.36 2.09 17.56
C GLN A 160 6.23 2.93 18.53
N LYS A 161 7.55 2.76 18.48
CA LYS A 161 8.48 3.56 19.29
C LYS A 161 8.60 5.01 18.81
N VAL A 162 8.81 5.25 17.51
CA VAL A 162 9.22 6.58 17.00
C VAL A 162 8.09 7.43 16.43
N LEU A 163 6.95 6.86 16.02
CA LEU A 163 5.85 7.65 15.47
C LEU A 163 5.10 8.42 16.58
N PRO A 164 4.70 9.69 16.31
CA PRO A 164 3.79 10.47 17.14
C PRO A 164 2.49 9.74 17.51
N LYS A 165 1.93 10.17 18.64
CA LYS A 165 0.76 9.56 19.30
C LYS A 165 -0.24 10.64 19.64
N ALA A 166 -1.51 10.28 19.84
CA ALA A 166 -2.48 11.25 20.36
C ALA A 166 -2.08 11.73 21.77
N PRO A 167 -2.45 12.96 22.19
CA PRO A 167 -2.24 13.42 23.56
C PRO A 167 -2.92 12.47 24.57
N GLY A 168 -2.13 11.85 25.45
CA GLY A 168 -2.59 10.84 26.40
C GLY A 168 -2.79 9.43 25.81
N GLY A 169 -2.57 9.25 24.51
CA GLY A 169 -2.57 7.96 23.82
C GLY A 169 -1.22 7.23 23.89
N SER A 170 -1.26 5.97 23.49
CA SER A 170 -0.14 5.03 23.49
C SER A 170 0.16 4.44 22.10
N GLU A 171 -0.86 4.32 21.24
CA GLU A 171 -0.71 3.77 19.89
C GLU A 171 -0.36 4.84 18.83
N PRO A 172 0.42 4.48 17.79
CA PRO A 172 0.88 5.41 16.77
C PRO A 172 -0.26 5.95 15.90
N LEU A 173 -0.18 7.23 15.52
CA LEU A 173 -1.17 7.87 14.64
C LEU A 173 -0.96 7.47 13.15
N PRO A 174 -2.02 7.06 12.42
CA PRO A 174 -1.92 6.73 11.00
C PRO A 174 -1.45 7.89 10.13
N GLU A 175 -1.75 9.13 10.49
CA GLU A 175 -1.19 10.36 9.90
C GLU A 175 0.35 10.34 9.91
N GLY A 176 0.93 9.91 11.03
CA GLY A 176 2.38 9.80 11.20
C GLY A 176 3.00 8.70 10.33
N LEU A 177 2.29 7.59 10.16
CA LEU A 177 2.71 6.55 9.22
C LEU A 177 2.53 6.97 7.76
N PHE A 178 1.47 7.70 7.39
CA PHE A 178 1.34 8.23 6.03
C PHE A 178 2.48 9.18 5.68
N TRP A 179 2.84 10.10 6.60
CA TRP A 179 4.02 10.95 6.43
C TRP A 179 5.29 10.11 6.22
N LEU A 180 5.53 9.07 7.03
CA LEU A 180 6.65 8.16 6.84
C LEU A 180 6.61 7.49 5.47
N LEU A 181 5.49 6.87 5.08
CA LEU A 181 5.33 6.16 3.80
C LEU A 181 5.57 7.09 2.60
N ILE A 182 5.10 8.34 2.63
CA ILE A 182 5.25 9.26 1.50
C ILE A 182 6.58 10.04 1.50
N THR A 183 7.22 10.30 2.65
CA THR A 183 8.47 11.09 2.71
C THR A 183 9.75 10.28 2.93
N GLY A 184 9.65 9.11 3.57
CA GLY A 184 10.81 8.37 4.12
C GLY A 184 11.29 8.87 5.49
N ASP A 185 10.68 9.91 6.07
CA ASP A 185 11.11 10.54 7.32
C ASP A 185 10.15 10.22 8.47
N VAL A 186 10.66 10.16 9.71
CA VAL A 186 9.80 10.16 10.90
C VAL A 186 9.29 11.59 11.11
N PRO A 187 7.98 11.84 11.16
CA PRO A 187 7.44 13.18 11.37
C PRO A 187 7.59 13.66 12.81
N THR A 188 7.62 14.98 12.97
CA THR A 188 7.41 15.64 14.24
C THR A 188 5.93 15.67 14.63
N GLU A 189 5.68 15.86 15.93
CA GLU A 189 4.37 16.18 16.52
C GLU A 189 3.64 17.34 15.79
N ALA A 190 4.36 18.35 15.30
CA ALA A 190 3.77 19.47 14.55
C ALA A 190 3.34 19.06 13.13
N GLN A 191 4.14 18.24 12.46
CA GLN A 191 3.84 17.70 11.11
C GLN A 191 2.64 16.74 11.15
N VAL A 192 2.54 15.90 12.18
CA VAL A 192 1.35 15.02 12.35
C VAL A 192 0.08 15.83 12.59
N ARG A 193 0.09 16.84 13.46
CA ARG A 193 -1.08 17.72 13.65
C ARG A 193 -1.48 18.47 12.39
N ALA A 194 -0.54 18.84 11.53
CA ALA A 194 -0.84 19.46 10.25
C ALA A 194 -1.57 18.50 9.31
N VAL A 195 -1.15 17.23 9.23
CA VAL A 195 -1.84 16.19 8.44
C VAL A 195 -3.23 15.89 9.01
N SER A 196 -3.38 15.73 10.34
CA SER A 196 -4.70 15.53 10.97
C SER A 196 -5.66 16.68 10.62
N LYS A 197 -5.18 17.93 10.68
CA LYS A 197 -5.97 19.11 10.31
C LYS A 197 -6.32 19.12 8.83
N GLU A 198 -5.36 18.92 7.94
CA GLU A 198 -5.63 18.86 6.49
C GLU A 198 -6.67 17.79 6.15
N TRP A 199 -6.58 16.60 6.74
CA TRP A 199 -7.56 15.54 6.50
C TRP A 199 -8.94 15.87 7.07
N ALA A 200 -9.04 16.58 8.20
CA ALA A 200 -10.32 17.06 8.69
C ALA A 200 -10.92 18.15 7.78
N GLU A 201 -10.10 19.07 7.25
CA GLU A 201 -10.54 20.15 6.35
C GLU A 201 -10.88 19.67 4.92
N ARG A 202 -10.33 18.54 4.46
CA ARG A 202 -10.57 17.96 3.12
C ARG A 202 -11.72 16.95 3.06
N ALA A 203 -12.33 16.59 4.18
CA ALA A 203 -13.21 15.41 4.29
C ALA A 203 -14.65 15.57 3.76
N GLU A 204 -15.05 16.74 3.25
CA GLU A 204 -16.41 16.98 2.76
C GLU A 204 -16.78 16.08 1.56
N LEU A 205 -17.96 15.44 1.62
CA LEU A 205 -18.53 14.66 0.53
C LEU A 205 -19.50 15.50 -0.31
N PRO A 206 -19.38 15.51 -1.65
CA PRO A 206 -20.36 16.18 -2.50
C PRO A 206 -21.72 15.50 -2.39
N ALA A 207 -22.80 16.28 -2.38
CA ALA A 207 -24.15 15.81 -2.03
C ALA A 207 -24.63 14.57 -2.82
N HIS A 208 -24.21 14.43 -4.09
CA HIS A 208 -24.60 13.30 -4.92
C HIS A 208 -23.98 11.95 -4.45
N VAL A 209 -22.82 11.96 -3.79
CA VAL A 209 -22.22 10.76 -3.16
C VAL A 209 -23.00 10.39 -1.89
N VAL A 210 -23.43 11.38 -1.11
CA VAL A 210 -24.30 11.16 0.06
C VAL A 210 -25.67 10.61 -0.37
N THR A 211 -26.24 11.14 -1.45
CA THR A 211 -27.48 10.60 -2.05
C THR A 211 -27.31 9.18 -2.55
N LEU A 212 -26.17 8.83 -3.17
CA LEU A 212 -25.86 7.45 -3.55
C LEU A 212 -25.83 6.53 -2.32
N LEU A 213 -25.02 6.88 -1.31
CA LEU A 213 -24.83 6.08 -0.10
C LEU A 213 -26.12 5.84 0.68
N ASN A 214 -27.04 6.82 0.70
CA ASN A 214 -28.32 6.71 1.40
C ASN A 214 -29.39 5.95 0.59
N ASN A 215 -29.19 5.77 -0.71
CA ASN A 215 -30.11 5.05 -1.60
C ASN A 215 -29.65 3.61 -1.93
N LEU A 216 -28.47 3.18 -1.49
CA LEU A 216 -27.99 1.81 -1.68
C LEU A 216 -28.74 0.84 -0.73
N PRO A 217 -29.38 -0.22 -1.25
CA PRO A 217 -30.06 -1.21 -0.41
C PRO A 217 -29.11 -1.91 0.58
N SER A 218 -29.59 -2.21 1.78
CA SER A 218 -28.79 -2.83 2.86
C SER A 218 -28.29 -4.25 2.57
N ASN A 219 -28.80 -4.91 1.52
CA ASN A 219 -28.27 -6.19 1.03
C ASN A 219 -27.09 -6.04 0.03
N VAL A 220 -26.73 -4.82 -0.37
CA VAL A 220 -25.50 -4.55 -1.13
C VAL A 220 -24.31 -4.68 -0.19
N HIS A 221 -23.36 -5.55 -0.51
CA HIS A 221 -22.20 -5.83 0.36
C HIS A 221 -21.40 -4.54 0.67
N PRO A 222 -20.94 -4.29 1.91
CA PRO A 222 -20.28 -3.02 2.28
C PRO A 222 -19.09 -2.63 1.41
N MET A 223 -18.27 -3.59 0.98
CA MET A 223 -17.17 -3.33 0.03
C MET A 223 -17.64 -2.86 -1.35
N SER A 224 -18.81 -3.31 -1.80
CA SER A 224 -19.42 -2.89 -3.07
C SER A 224 -20.02 -1.49 -2.95
N GLN A 225 -20.63 -1.16 -1.80
CA GLN A 225 -21.06 0.21 -1.50
C GLN A 225 -19.87 1.17 -1.49
N LEU A 226 -18.77 0.78 -0.82
CA LEU A 226 -17.53 1.56 -0.73
C LEU A 226 -16.92 1.79 -2.12
N SER A 227 -16.71 0.72 -2.88
CA SER A 227 -16.15 0.80 -4.24
C SER A 227 -16.99 1.68 -5.16
N ALA A 228 -18.32 1.58 -5.11
CA ALA A 228 -19.21 2.44 -5.88
C ALA A 228 -19.11 3.92 -5.48
N ALA A 229 -19.10 4.22 -4.17
CA ALA A 229 -18.96 5.58 -3.67
C ALA A 229 -17.60 6.22 -4.01
N ILE A 230 -16.50 5.47 -3.90
CA ILE A 230 -15.17 5.94 -4.34
C ILE A 230 -15.14 6.12 -5.86
N THR A 231 -15.76 5.23 -6.64
CA THR A 231 -15.85 5.37 -8.11
C THR A 231 -16.58 6.66 -8.52
N VAL A 232 -17.60 7.08 -7.76
CA VAL A 232 -18.35 8.31 -8.05
C VAL A 232 -17.62 9.57 -7.55
N LEU A 233 -16.85 9.49 -6.46
CA LEU A 233 -15.97 10.59 -5.99
C LEU A 233 -14.90 11.05 -7.00
N ASN A 234 -14.66 10.28 -8.07
CA ASN A 234 -13.88 10.73 -9.24
C ASN A 234 -14.38 12.06 -9.84
N SER A 235 -15.65 12.47 -9.60
CA SER A 235 -16.16 13.80 -9.98
C SER A 235 -15.28 14.95 -9.49
N GLU A 236 -14.63 14.77 -8.34
CA GLU A 236 -13.80 15.76 -7.67
C GLU A 236 -12.34 15.74 -8.15
N SER A 237 -11.95 14.78 -9.00
CA SER A 237 -10.54 14.53 -9.36
C SER A 237 -9.89 15.73 -10.05
N ARG A 238 -8.94 16.33 -9.32
CA ARG A 238 -8.08 17.41 -9.79
C ARG A 238 -7.07 16.87 -10.81
N PHE A 239 -6.63 15.62 -10.69
CA PHE A 239 -5.74 14.99 -11.66
C PHE A 239 -6.43 14.73 -13.00
N ALA A 240 -7.63 14.14 -13.02
CA ALA A 240 -8.37 13.90 -14.26
C ALA A 240 -8.64 15.22 -15.02
N LYS A 241 -9.01 16.28 -14.29
CA LYS A 241 -9.20 17.64 -14.82
C LYS A 241 -7.89 18.24 -15.34
N ALA A 242 -6.79 18.14 -14.61
CA ALA A 242 -5.50 18.69 -15.01
C ALA A 242 -4.88 17.95 -16.21
N TYR A 243 -5.01 16.62 -16.25
CA TYR A 243 -4.58 15.79 -17.38
C TYR A 243 -5.35 16.17 -18.65
N SER A 244 -6.68 16.28 -18.55
CA SER A 244 -7.54 16.74 -19.66
C SER A 244 -7.23 18.18 -20.11
N SER A 245 -6.66 18.99 -19.22
CA SER A 245 -6.19 20.36 -19.50
C SER A 245 -4.75 20.44 -20.02
N GLY A 246 -4.10 19.29 -20.31
CA GLY A 246 -2.77 19.23 -20.90
C GLY A 246 -1.60 19.49 -19.94
N VAL A 247 -1.76 19.23 -18.63
CA VAL A 247 -0.69 19.43 -17.65
C VAL A 247 0.57 18.60 -17.98
N HIS A 248 1.76 19.16 -17.74
CA HIS A 248 3.02 18.50 -18.09
C HIS A 248 3.32 17.27 -17.22
N LYS A 249 3.92 16.21 -17.79
CA LYS A 249 4.15 14.93 -17.09
C LYS A 249 4.92 15.06 -15.77
N SER A 250 5.89 15.97 -15.66
CA SER A 250 6.65 16.18 -14.42
C SER A 250 5.81 16.73 -13.26
N LYS A 251 4.58 17.16 -13.53
CA LYS A 251 3.62 17.74 -12.57
C LYS A 251 2.48 16.78 -12.19
N TYR A 252 2.37 15.59 -12.80
CA TYR A 252 1.28 14.64 -12.51
C TYR A 252 1.17 14.28 -11.02
N TRP A 253 2.31 14.10 -10.34
CA TRP A 253 2.35 13.78 -8.91
C TRP A 253 1.76 14.88 -8.03
N GLU A 254 1.82 16.15 -8.46
CA GLU A 254 1.31 17.29 -7.66
C GLU A 254 -0.22 17.33 -7.60
N TYR A 255 -0.91 16.67 -8.54
CA TYR A 255 -2.38 16.56 -8.55
C TYR A 255 -2.83 15.20 -8.01
N VAL A 256 -2.09 14.12 -8.30
CA VAL A 256 -2.30 12.82 -7.67
C VAL A 256 -2.05 12.86 -6.15
N TYR A 257 -1.19 13.76 -5.66
CA TYR A 257 -1.06 14.09 -4.24
C TYR A 257 -2.35 14.68 -3.67
N GLU A 258 -2.94 15.71 -4.30
CA GLU A 258 -4.18 16.33 -3.79
C GLU A 258 -5.34 15.33 -3.80
N ASP A 259 -5.54 14.61 -4.91
CA ASP A 259 -6.60 13.60 -5.03
C ASP A 259 -6.40 12.45 -4.03
N SER A 260 -5.15 12.13 -3.65
CA SER A 260 -4.85 11.15 -2.59
C SER A 260 -5.16 11.68 -1.19
N MET A 261 -4.79 12.93 -0.89
CA MET A 261 -5.11 13.59 0.39
C MET A 261 -6.63 13.76 0.56
N ASP A 262 -7.32 14.22 -0.48
CA ASP A 262 -8.77 14.38 -0.50
C ASP A 262 -9.51 13.03 -0.41
N LEU A 263 -8.96 11.95 -0.98
CA LEU A 263 -9.51 10.59 -0.84
C LEU A 263 -9.31 10.03 0.58
N ILE A 264 -8.12 10.15 1.16
CA ILE A 264 -7.86 9.67 2.54
C ILE A 264 -8.72 10.43 3.56
N ALA A 265 -8.88 11.74 3.38
CA ALA A 265 -9.79 12.57 4.18
C ALA A 265 -11.24 12.07 4.13
N LYS A 266 -11.76 11.80 2.92
CA LYS A 266 -13.17 11.43 2.68
C LYS A 266 -13.48 9.96 3.03
N LEU A 267 -12.48 9.09 3.09
CA LEU A 267 -12.67 7.64 3.28
C LEU A 267 -13.37 7.25 4.60
N PRO A 268 -13.00 7.77 5.79
CA PRO A 268 -13.74 7.53 7.02
C PRO A 268 -15.21 7.95 6.96
N VAL A 269 -15.50 9.03 6.25
CA VAL A 269 -16.87 9.57 6.11
C VAL A 269 -17.72 8.60 5.31
N VAL A 270 -17.27 8.21 4.11
CA VAL A 270 -17.93 7.21 3.25
C VAL A 270 -18.11 5.88 4.00
N ALA A 271 -17.05 5.38 4.63
CA ALA A 271 -17.06 4.11 5.34
C ALA A 271 -18.04 4.13 6.52
N ALA A 272 -18.03 5.20 7.33
CA ALA A 272 -18.97 5.35 8.44
C ALA A 272 -20.42 5.48 7.96
N THR A 273 -20.71 6.20 6.87
CA THR A 273 -22.06 6.23 6.28
C THR A 273 -22.53 4.82 5.88
N ILE A 274 -21.66 4.02 5.24
CA ILE A 274 -21.96 2.62 4.91
C ILE A 274 -22.27 1.80 6.17
N TYR A 275 -21.46 1.95 7.22
CA TYR A 275 -21.67 1.27 8.49
C TYR A 275 -23.02 1.62 9.13
N ARG A 276 -23.34 2.91 9.18
CA ARG A 276 -24.58 3.41 9.76
C ARG A 276 -25.81 2.99 8.96
N ASN A 277 -25.78 3.15 7.64
CA ASN A 277 -26.89 2.79 6.75
C ASN A 277 -27.15 1.28 6.73
N THR A 278 -26.11 0.45 6.82
CA THR A 278 -26.24 -1.01 6.74
C THR A 278 -26.54 -1.66 8.10
N PHE A 279 -26.06 -1.10 9.22
CA PHE A 279 -26.06 -1.78 10.53
C PHE A 279 -26.56 -0.96 11.72
N LYS A 280 -26.92 0.33 11.54
CA LYS A 280 -27.36 1.24 12.61
C LYS A 280 -28.51 2.14 12.13
N ASP A 281 -29.43 1.57 11.34
CA ASP A 281 -30.69 2.17 10.86
C ASP A 281 -30.57 3.56 10.19
N GLY A 282 -29.43 3.84 9.55
CA GLY A 282 -29.18 5.14 8.90
C GLY A 282 -28.94 6.29 9.89
N SER A 283 -28.62 5.99 11.15
CA SER A 283 -28.26 7.02 12.14
C SER A 283 -27.08 7.87 11.66
N GLY A 284 -27.29 9.18 11.55
CA GLY A 284 -26.30 10.10 10.98
C GLY A 284 -24.93 10.03 11.65
N ILE A 285 -23.87 10.18 10.86
CA ILE A 285 -22.46 10.08 11.30
C ILE A 285 -21.99 11.22 12.21
N GLY A 286 -22.80 12.26 12.42
CA GLY A 286 -22.39 13.46 13.18
C GLY A 286 -21.55 14.42 12.34
N ALA A 287 -20.68 15.18 12.99
CA ALA A 287 -19.78 16.16 12.38
C ALA A 287 -18.31 15.85 12.73
N ILE A 288 -17.40 16.30 11.87
CA ILE A 288 -15.95 16.13 12.06
C ILE A 288 -15.44 17.20 13.02
N ASP A 289 -14.66 16.78 14.02
CA ASP A 289 -13.93 17.69 14.91
C ASP A 289 -12.53 17.93 14.36
N THR A 290 -12.29 19.15 13.85
CA THR A 290 -11.02 19.59 13.28
C THR A 290 -9.88 19.72 14.29
N SER A 291 -10.13 19.49 15.59
CA SER A 291 -9.10 19.43 16.63
C SER A 291 -8.58 18.01 16.91
N LYS A 292 -9.09 16.99 16.22
CA LYS A 292 -8.84 15.57 16.50
C LYS A 292 -8.14 14.86 15.36
N ASP A 293 -7.52 13.72 15.69
CA ASP A 293 -6.95 12.81 14.73
C ASP A 293 -8.01 12.10 13.87
N TRP A 294 -7.54 11.59 12.72
CA TRP A 294 -8.32 10.86 11.73
C TRP A 294 -9.00 9.61 12.29
N SER A 295 -8.31 8.91 13.20
CA SER A 295 -8.84 7.69 13.83
C SER A 295 -9.95 7.99 14.82
N TYR A 296 -9.76 9.00 15.69
CA TYR A 296 -10.81 9.49 16.58
C TYR A 296 -12.07 9.92 15.80
N ASN A 297 -11.91 10.76 14.77
CA ASN A 297 -13.03 11.17 13.93
C ASN A 297 -13.75 9.96 13.30
N PHE A 298 -13.00 8.94 12.84
CA PHE A 298 -13.61 7.73 12.28
C PHE A 298 -14.43 6.94 13.31
N THR A 299 -13.93 6.70 14.53
CA THR A 299 -14.71 5.94 15.52
C THR A 299 -15.94 6.71 16.00
N GLN A 300 -15.85 8.04 16.19
CA GLN A 300 -17.02 8.87 16.51
C GLN A 300 -18.09 8.74 15.42
N MET A 301 -17.71 8.85 14.14
CA MET A 301 -18.63 8.65 13.01
C MET A 301 -19.22 7.23 12.97
N LEU A 302 -18.45 6.19 13.30
CA LEU A 302 -18.94 4.82 13.44
C LEU A 302 -19.88 4.62 14.65
N GLY A 303 -19.82 5.50 15.66
CA GLY A 303 -20.63 5.43 16.88
C GLY A 303 -19.93 4.79 18.09
N TYR A 304 -18.59 4.88 18.16
CA TYR A 304 -17.77 4.35 19.23
C TYR A 304 -16.89 5.45 19.85
N ASP A 305 -17.19 5.79 21.09
CA ASP A 305 -16.54 6.83 21.89
C ASP A 305 -15.54 6.27 22.93
N ASN A 306 -15.54 4.95 23.15
CA ASN A 306 -14.62 4.26 24.04
C ASN A 306 -13.14 4.60 23.71
N PRO A 307 -12.37 5.20 24.65
CA PRO A 307 -10.99 5.61 24.42
C PRO A 307 -10.05 4.48 23.97
N GLU A 308 -10.29 3.25 24.42
CA GLU A 308 -9.49 2.08 24.01
C GLU A 308 -9.85 1.63 22.59
N PHE A 309 -11.11 1.77 22.17
CA PHE A 309 -11.47 1.48 20.78
C PHE A 309 -10.88 2.50 19.80
N ILE A 310 -10.75 3.77 20.23
CA ILE A 310 -10.02 4.80 19.49
C ILE A 310 -8.54 4.41 19.34
N GLU A 311 -7.89 3.97 20.43
CA GLU A 311 -6.50 3.47 20.40
C GLU A 311 -6.34 2.22 19.51
N LEU A 312 -7.27 1.27 19.60
CA LEU A 312 -7.33 0.10 18.72
C LEU A 312 -7.45 0.52 17.26
N MET A 313 -8.27 1.52 16.94
CA MET A 313 -8.44 2.01 15.58
C MET A 313 -7.16 2.68 15.06
N ARG A 314 -6.45 3.47 15.88
CA ARG A 314 -5.13 4.04 15.55
C ARG A 314 -4.12 2.95 15.21
N LEU A 315 -4.01 1.92 16.06
CA LEU A 315 -3.12 0.76 15.82
C LEU A 315 -3.54 -0.02 14.56
N TYR A 316 -4.83 -0.37 14.44
CA TYR A 316 -5.37 -1.15 13.33
C TYR A 316 -5.13 -0.48 11.98
N LEU A 317 -5.47 0.81 11.87
CA LEU A 317 -5.30 1.61 10.65
C LEU A 317 -3.81 1.81 10.30
N THR A 318 -2.93 1.85 11.30
CA THR A 318 -1.48 1.88 11.10
C THR A 318 -0.95 0.55 10.54
N ILE A 319 -1.24 -0.59 11.16
CA ILE A 319 -0.54 -1.86 10.83
C ILE A 319 -1.04 -2.58 9.58
N HIS A 320 -2.23 -2.25 9.07
CA HIS A 320 -2.76 -2.82 7.81
C HIS A 320 -2.43 -1.94 6.57
N SER A 321 -1.85 -0.75 6.80
CA SER A 321 -1.74 0.35 5.83
C SER A 321 -1.04 0.00 4.52
N ASP A 322 0.02 -0.80 4.58
CA ASP A 322 0.74 -1.32 3.42
C ASP A 322 1.26 -2.74 3.67
N HIS A 323 1.51 -3.50 2.60
CA HIS A 323 2.23 -4.77 2.66
C HIS A 323 2.77 -5.16 1.27
N GLU A 324 3.76 -4.42 0.80
CA GLU A 324 4.37 -4.51 -0.53
C GLU A 324 3.38 -4.26 -1.70
N GLY A 325 3.91 -4.07 -2.91
CA GLY A 325 3.08 -3.88 -4.10
C GLY A 325 2.42 -5.17 -4.63
N GLY A 326 2.91 -6.35 -4.25
CA GLY A 326 2.52 -7.64 -4.86
C GLY A 326 1.20 -8.26 -4.40
N ASN A 327 0.50 -7.66 -3.44
CA ASN A 327 -0.84 -8.11 -3.03
C ASN A 327 -1.92 -7.57 -3.97
N VAL A 328 -3.02 -8.31 -4.17
CA VAL A 328 -4.00 -8.05 -5.25
C VAL A 328 -4.54 -6.62 -5.23
N SER A 329 -4.87 -6.07 -4.05
CA SER A 329 -5.37 -4.69 -3.96
C SER A 329 -4.29 -3.66 -4.32
N ALA A 330 -3.07 -3.79 -3.79
CA ALA A 330 -1.98 -2.84 -4.09
C ALA A 330 -1.55 -2.91 -5.56
N HIS A 331 -1.42 -4.11 -6.12
CA HIS A 331 -1.09 -4.31 -7.52
C HIS A 331 -2.18 -3.74 -8.43
N THR A 332 -3.47 -3.90 -8.08
CA THR A 332 -4.57 -3.33 -8.88
C THR A 332 -4.56 -1.80 -8.88
N VAL A 333 -4.26 -1.15 -7.75
CA VAL A 333 -4.09 0.33 -7.70
C VAL A 333 -2.93 0.77 -8.59
N HIS A 334 -1.78 0.09 -8.52
CA HIS A 334 -0.62 0.38 -9.35
C HIS A 334 -0.93 0.20 -10.85
N LEU A 335 -1.52 -0.95 -11.22
CA LEU A 335 -1.86 -1.31 -12.59
C LEU A 335 -2.83 -0.30 -13.22
N VAL A 336 -3.93 0.05 -12.53
CA VAL A 336 -4.91 1.03 -13.03
C VAL A 336 -4.31 2.44 -13.07
N GLY A 337 -3.58 2.84 -12.03
CA GLY A 337 -2.84 4.10 -12.01
C GLY A 337 -1.73 4.22 -13.07
N SER A 338 -1.17 3.10 -13.53
CA SER A 338 -0.17 3.06 -14.61
C SER A 338 -0.75 3.48 -15.97
N ALA A 339 -2.07 3.31 -16.16
CA ALA A 339 -2.81 3.82 -17.32
C ALA A 339 -3.16 5.31 -17.22
N LEU A 340 -2.70 5.99 -16.16
CA LEU A 340 -3.02 7.38 -15.79
C LEU A 340 -4.50 7.62 -15.45
N SER A 341 -5.16 6.61 -14.88
CA SER A 341 -6.34 6.82 -14.03
C SER A 341 -5.95 7.58 -12.75
N ASP A 342 -6.89 8.34 -12.20
CA ASP A 342 -6.75 9.06 -10.93
C ASP A 342 -6.80 8.15 -9.69
N PRO A 343 -6.47 8.67 -8.49
CA PRO A 343 -6.57 7.95 -7.22
C PRO A 343 -7.93 7.31 -6.93
N TYR A 344 -9.04 7.96 -7.26
CA TYR A 344 -10.38 7.43 -6.94
C TYR A 344 -10.66 6.18 -7.77
N LEU A 345 -10.50 6.24 -9.09
CA LEU A 345 -10.71 5.09 -9.97
C LEU A 345 -9.70 3.96 -9.68
N SER A 346 -8.44 4.30 -9.43
CA SER A 346 -7.39 3.32 -9.11
C SER A 346 -7.69 2.63 -7.78
N PHE A 347 -8.09 3.38 -6.75
CA PHE A 347 -8.41 2.83 -5.44
C PHE A 347 -9.70 2.00 -5.43
N ALA A 348 -10.76 2.43 -6.13
CA ALA A 348 -11.98 1.64 -6.28
C ALA A 348 -11.72 0.27 -6.95
N ALA A 349 -10.88 0.22 -7.98
CA ALA A 349 -10.41 -1.04 -8.55
C ALA A 349 -9.63 -1.88 -7.52
N GLY A 350 -8.74 -1.26 -6.73
CA GLY A 350 -8.05 -1.89 -5.60
C GLY A 350 -8.98 -2.49 -4.56
N LEU A 351 -10.09 -1.80 -4.24
CA LEU A 351 -11.14 -2.28 -3.32
C LEU A 351 -11.92 -3.47 -3.89
N ASN A 352 -12.17 -3.51 -5.20
CA ASN A 352 -12.75 -4.69 -5.85
C ASN A 352 -11.82 -5.91 -5.75
N GLY A 353 -10.51 -5.70 -5.89
CA GLY A 353 -9.49 -6.73 -5.64
C GLY A 353 -9.42 -7.14 -4.17
N LEU A 354 -9.61 -6.21 -3.23
CA LEU A 354 -9.66 -6.47 -1.79
C LEU A 354 -10.91 -7.25 -1.37
N ALA A 355 -12.05 -7.03 -2.04
CA ALA A 355 -13.29 -7.77 -1.80
C ALA A 355 -13.22 -9.24 -2.25
N GLY A 356 -12.16 -9.66 -2.95
CA GLY A 356 -11.92 -11.05 -3.32
C GLY A 356 -11.70 -11.94 -2.09
N PRO A 357 -12.38 -13.10 -1.97
CA PRO A 357 -12.24 -14.00 -0.81
C PRO A 357 -10.79 -14.39 -0.48
N LEU A 358 -9.96 -14.61 -1.50
CA LEU A 358 -8.55 -14.99 -1.37
C LEU A 358 -7.62 -13.83 -0.95
N HIS A 359 -8.17 -12.67 -0.57
CA HIS A 359 -7.39 -11.50 -0.12
C HIS A 359 -7.98 -10.84 1.14
N GLY A 360 -9.25 -10.40 1.09
CA GLY A 360 -9.83 -9.55 2.15
C GLY A 360 -10.71 -10.24 3.20
N LEU A 361 -10.83 -11.57 3.20
CA LEU A 361 -11.71 -12.30 4.14
C LEU A 361 -10.99 -13.07 5.27
N ALA A 362 -9.66 -13.09 5.31
CA ALA A 362 -8.90 -13.91 6.27
C ALA A 362 -9.28 -13.63 7.74
N ASN A 363 -9.52 -12.38 8.10
CA ASN A 363 -10.01 -11.95 9.42
C ASN A 363 -11.38 -12.57 9.76
N GLN A 364 -12.34 -12.53 8.84
CA GLN A 364 -13.64 -13.18 9.01
C GLN A 364 -13.53 -14.70 9.08
N GLU A 365 -12.68 -15.33 8.25
CA GLU A 365 -12.46 -16.78 8.27
C GLU A 365 -11.86 -17.28 9.58
N VAL A 366 -10.86 -16.57 10.12
CA VAL A 366 -10.31 -16.79 11.47
C VAL A 366 -11.42 -16.71 12.51
N LEU A 367 -12.23 -15.66 12.48
CA LEU A 367 -13.25 -15.43 13.51
C LEU A 367 -14.39 -16.46 13.46
N MET A 368 -14.84 -16.85 12.27
CA MET A 368 -15.82 -17.94 12.10
C MET A 368 -15.24 -19.30 12.56
N TRP A 369 -13.95 -19.57 12.30
CA TRP A 369 -13.27 -20.77 12.77
C TRP A 369 -13.13 -20.80 14.30
N LEU A 370 -12.76 -19.66 14.92
CA LEU A 370 -12.69 -19.50 16.37
C LEU A 370 -14.08 -19.67 17.03
N GLN A 371 -15.14 -19.17 16.42
CA GLN A 371 -16.52 -19.39 16.91
C GLN A 371 -16.92 -20.86 16.83
N LYS A 372 -16.62 -21.55 15.72
CA LYS A 372 -16.87 -23.00 15.57
C LYS A 372 -16.06 -23.84 16.58
N LEU A 373 -14.82 -23.44 16.86
CA LEU A 373 -13.99 -24.02 17.91
C LEU A 373 -14.65 -23.82 19.28
N ARG A 374 -14.94 -22.57 19.65
CA ARG A 374 -15.60 -22.20 20.92
C ARG A 374 -16.94 -22.93 21.14
N GLN A 375 -17.72 -23.15 20.08
CA GLN A 375 -18.97 -23.93 20.14
C GLN A 375 -18.74 -25.43 20.41
N GLN A 376 -17.59 -26.00 20.02
CA GLN A 376 -17.30 -27.43 20.20
C GLN A 376 -16.54 -27.75 21.51
N VAL A 377 -15.75 -26.82 22.04
CA VAL A 377 -14.89 -27.04 23.23
C VAL A 377 -15.13 -26.05 24.39
N GLY A 378 -16.00 -25.06 24.20
CA GLY A 378 -16.33 -24.06 25.21
C GLY A 378 -15.21 -23.06 25.54
N ASP A 379 -15.51 -22.19 26.50
CA ASP A 379 -14.64 -21.07 26.92
C ASP A 379 -13.45 -21.51 27.79
N LYS A 380 -13.45 -22.76 28.27
CA LYS A 380 -12.45 -23.32 29.20
C LYS A 380 -11.79 -24.59 28.65
N ALA A 381 -11.72 -24.69 27.32
CA ALA A 381 -11.12 -25.80 26.61
C ALA A 381 -9.70 -26.13 27.12
N THR A 382 -9.46 -27.40 27.42
CA THR A 382 -8.13 -27.90 27.77
C THR A 382 -7.20 -27.89 26.55
N GLU A 383 -5.90 -27.92 26.80
CA GLU A 383 -4.91 -27.99 25.71
C GLU A 383 -5.10 -29.23 24.83
N GLN A 384 -5.61 -30.33 25.39
CA GLN A 384 -5.88 -31.56 24.65
C GLN A 384 -7.10 -31.42 23.72
N GLU A 385 -8.21 -30.83 24.18
CA GLU A 385 -9.39 -30.59 23.33
C GLU A 385 -9.08 -29.65 22.17
N LEU A 386 -8.20 -28.65 22.40
CA LEU A 386 -7.66 -27.79 21.34
C LEU A 386 -6.81 -28.59 20.34
N LYS A 387 -5.86 -29.41 20.81
CA LYS A 387 -5.05 -30.31 19.97
C LYS A 387 -5.92 -31.22 19.11
N ASP A 388 -6.95 -31.83 19.69
CA ASP A 388 -7.84 -32.76 19.00
C ASP A 388 -8.70 -32.05 17.94
N PHE A 389 -9.19 -30.83 18.21
CA PHE A 389 -9.89 -30.03 17.20
C PHE A 389 -8.98 -29.60 16.04
N ILE A 390 -7.74 -29.17 16.35
CA ILE A 390 -6.77 -28.76 15.33
C ILE A 390 -6.36 -29.96 14.47
N TRP A 391 -6.08 -31.12 15.08
CA TRP A 391 -5.81 -32.36 14.36
C TRP A 391 -7.00 -32.82 13.52
N LYS A 392 -8.24 -32.72 14.02
CA LYS A 392 -9.47 -33.01 13.26
C LYS A 392 -9.61 -32.10 12.04
N THR A 393 -9.29 -30.81 12.19
CA THR A 393 -9.25 -29.83 11.08
C THR A 393 -8.23 -30.26 10.03
N LEU A 394 -6.97 -30.45 10.42
CA LEU A 394 -5.87 -30.80 9.51
C LEU A 394 -6.07 -32.17 8.82
N LYS A 395 -6.58 -33.17 9.55
CA LYS A 395 -6.89 -34.51 9.00
C LYS A 395 -8.08 -34.51 8.04
N SER A 396 -8.96 -33.50 8.10
CA SER A 396 -10.04 -33.30 7.12
C SER A 396 -9.59 -32.59 5.83
N GLY A 397 -8.30 -32.26 5.70
CA GLY A 397 -7.75 -31.50 4.57
C GLY A 397 -7.95 -29.98 4.67
N GLN A 398 -8.50 -29.49 5.78
CA GLN A 398 -8.65 -28.06 6.06
C GLN A 398 -7.36 -27.49 6.67
N VAL A 399 -7.11 -26.20 6.44
CA VAL A 399 -6.04 -25.44 7.11
C VAL A 399 -6.56 -24.82 8.41
N VAL A 400 -5.64 -24.37 9.27
CA VAL A 400 -5.99 -23.45 10.38
C VAL A 400 -5.90 -22.01 9.85
N PRO A 401 -7.00 -21.24 9.77
CA PRO A 401 -6.97 -19.89 9.22
C PRO A 401 -6.00 -18.98 9.98
N GLY A 402 -5.33 -18.08 9.25
CA GLY A 402 -4.35 -17.14 9.81
C GLY A 402 -2.97 -17.73 10.15
N TYR A 403 -2.76 -19.05 10.06
CA TYR A 403 -1.47 -19.70 10.32
C TYR A 403 -0.86 -20.31 9.04
N GLY A 404 0.47 -20.25 8.92
CA GLY A 404 1.21 -20.93 7.84
C GLY A 404 1.66 -20.01 6.71
N HIS A 405 2.54 -19.04 6.99
CA HIS A 405 3.00 -18.08 5.98
C HIS A 405 4.09 -18.67 5.04
N ALA A 406 4.12 -18.23 3.79
CA ALA A 406 5.08 -18.73 2.80
C ALA A 406 6.51 -18.19 2.99
N VAL A 407 6.65 -16.95 3.47
CA VAL A 407 7.93 -16.19 3.49
C VAL A 407 8.46 -15.91 4.89
N LEU A 408 7.57 -15.61 5.84
CA LEU A 408 7.90 -15.05 7.15
C LEU A 408 8.30 -16.16 8.12
N ARG A 409 9.49 -16.08 8.72
CA ARG A 409 10.07 -17.18 9.53
C ARG A 409 9.70 -17.19 11.01
N LYS A 410 9.12 -16.09 11.52
CA LYS A 410 8.63 -15.94 12.91
C LYS A 410 7.19 -15.42 12.94
N THR A 411 6.63 -15.19 14.12
CA THR A 411 5.33 -14.51 14.29
C THR A 411 5.32 -13.13 13.64
N ASP A 412 4.23 -12.81 12.92
CA ASP A 412 4.02 -11.49 12.32
C ASP A 412 4.06 -10.40 13.40
N PRO A 413 4.92 -9.37 13.30
CA PRO A 413 4.98 -8.32 14.32
C PRO A 413 3.64 -7.57 14.46
N ARG A 414 2.78 -7.60 13.43
CA ARG A 414 1.41 -7.08 13.47
C ARG A 414 0.43 -7.98 14.24
N TYR A 415 0.71 -9.27 14.36
CA TYR A 415 0.04 -10.15 15.32
C TYR A 415 0.51 -9.83 16.74
N THR A 416 1.82 -9.64 16.92
CA THR A 416 2.42 -9.33 18.23
C THR A 416 1.88 -8.04 18.84
N CYS A 417 1.87 -6.91 18.12
CA CYS A 417 1.37 -5.65 18.68
C CYS A 417 -0.13 -5.70 19.04
N GLN A 418 -0.94 -6.43 18.26
CA GLN A 418 -2.36 -6.69 18.57
C GLN A 418 -2.54 -7.58 19.80
N ARG A 419 -1.62 -8.55 19.99
CA ARG A 419 -1.54 -9.37 21.20
C ARG A 419 -1.17 -8.55 22.43
N ASP A 420 -0.19 -7.65 22.32
CA ASP A 420 0.26 -6.81 23.42
C ASP A 420 -0.84 -5.81 23.83
N PHE A 421 -1.56 -5.25 22.85
CA PHE A 421 -2.79 -4.48 23.08
C PHE A 421 -3.84 -5.30 23.85
N ALA A 422 -4.10 -6.54 23.42
CA ALA A 422 -5.08 -7.41 24.08
C ALA A 422 -4.67 -7.80 25.51
N LEU A 423 -3.39 -8.06 25.76
CA LEU A 423 -2.86 -8.34 27.11
C LEU A 423 -3.00 -7.15 28.06
N LYS A 424 -2.94 -5.92 27.53
CA LYS A 424 -3.09 -4.66 28.27
C LYS A 424 -4.55 -4.32 28.58
N HIS A 425 -5.45 -4.49 27.61
CA HIS A 425 -6.83 -3.97 27.68
C HIS A 425 -7.93 -5.03 27.88
N LEU A 426 -7.77 -6.25 27.33
CA LEU A 426 -8.78 -7.32 27.42
C LEU A 426 -8.21 -8.71 27.76
N PRO A 427 -7.28 -8.86 28.75
CA PRO A 427 -6.64 -10.14 29.06
C PRO A 427 -7.60 -11.23 29.56
N ASN A 428 -8.79 -10.82 30.02
CA ASN A 428 -9.83 -11.70 30.56
C ASN A 428 -10.97 -12.01 29.58
N ASP A 429 -10.92 -11.53 28.33
CA ASP A 429 -11.92 -11.88 27.33
C ASP A 429 -11.78 -13.36 26.89
N PRO A 430 -12.85 -14.19 26.92
CA PRO A 430 -12.77 -15.60 26.57
C PRO A 430 -12.31 -15.88 25.13
N LEU A 431 -12.60 -14.99 24.18
CA LEU A 431 -12.24 -15.17 22.78
C LEU A 431 -10.76 -14.82 22.53
N PHE A 432 -10.22 -13.80 23.20
CA PHE A 432 -8.78 -13.54 23.28
C PHE A 432 -8.02 -14.65 24.03
N GLN A 433 -8.59 -15.22 25.10
CA GLN A 433 -7.99 -16.37 25.78
C GLN A 433 -7.96 -17.61 24.87
N LEU A 434 -9.00 -17.82 24.04
CA LEU A 434 -9.00 -18.86 23.02
C LEU A 434 -7.90 -18.64 21.97
N VAL A 435 -7.77 -17.42 21.40
CA VAL A 435 -6.66 -17.07 20.49
C VAL A 435 -5.29 -17.29 21.16
N SER A 436 -5.15 -16.88 22.42
CA SER A 436 -3.93 -17.07 23.20
C SER A 436 -3.55 -18.53 23.42
N ASN A 437 -4.52 -19.45 23.47
CA ASN A 437 -4.26 -20.88 23.62
C ASN A 437 -4.05 -21.56 22.26
N VAL A 438 -4.81 -21.17 21.22
CA VAL A 438 -4.57 -21.58 19.82
C VAL A 438 -3.13 -21.23 19.40
N PHE A 439 -2.62 -20.05 19.78
CA PHE A 439 -1.24 -19.64 19.52
C PHE A 439 -0.15 -20.50 20.18
N LYS A 440 -0.43 -21.10 21.34
CA LYS A 440 0.49 -22.06 21.98
C LYS A 440 0.49 -23.41 21.27
N VAL A 441 -0.68 -23.84 20.78
CA VAL A 441 -0.94 -25.22 20.34
C VAL A 441 -0.73 -25.43 18.84
N VAL A 442 -1.11 -24.47 18.00
CA VAL A 442 -1.03 -24.62 16.53
C VAL A 442 0.42 -24.73 16.01
N PRO A 443 1.38 -23.86 16.41
CA PRO A 443 2.69 -23.89 15.79
C PRO A 443 3.46 -25.22 15.99
N PRO A 444 3.46 -25.87 17.18
CA PRO A 444 4.02 -27.21 17.34
C PRO A 444 3.37 -28.26 16.44
N ILE A 445 2.04 -28.28 16.31
CA ILE A 445 1.32 -29.24 15.46
C ILE A 445 1.69 -29.07 13.98
N LEU A 446 1.81 -27.81 13.51
CA LEU A 446 2.18 -27.54 12.12
C LEU A 446 3.63 -27.91 11.79
N LEU A 447 4.53 -27.88 12.78
CA LEU A 447 5.88 -28.42 12.67
C LEU A 447 5.89 -29.96 12.64
N GLU A 448 5.15 -30.61 13.55
CA GLU A 448 5.00 -32.06 13.62
C GLU A 448 4.42 -32.64 12.31
N LEU A 449 3.48 -31.93 11.69
CA LEU A 449 2.90 -32.27 10.39
C LEU A 449 3.92 -32.24 9.22
N GLY A 450 5.03 -31.51 9.36
CA GLY A 450 6.12 -31.43 8.36
C GLY A 450 5.77 -30.74 7.03
N LYS A 451 4.51 -30.36 6.81
CA LYS A 451 4.01 -29.76 5.55
C LYS A 451 4.06 -28.23 5.51
N VAL A 452 4.17 -27.56 6.66
CA VAL A 452 4.13 -26.09 6.76
C VAL A 452 5.51 -25.57 7.09
N LYS A 453 6.10 -24.79 6.18
CA LYS A 453 7.48 -24.29 6.32
C LYS A 453 7.65 -23.29 7.47
N ASN A 454 6.69 -22.39 7.67
CA ASN A 454 6.72 -21.41 8.75
C ASN A 454 5.37 -21.46 9.49
N PRO A 455 5.29 -22.00 10.72
CA PRO A 455 4.05 -22.43 11.37
C PRO A 455 3.30 -21.30 12.11
N TRP A 456 3.68 -20.04 11.89
CA TRP A 456 3.32 -18.90 12.73
C TRP A 456 2.06 -18.15 12.23
N PRO A 457 1.39 -17.39 13.12
CA PRO A 457 0.23 -16.59 12.73
C PRO A 457 0.59 -15.27 12.03
N ASN A 458 -0.36 -14.76 11.26
CA ASN A 458 -0.37 -13.44 10.64
C ASN A 458 -1.29 -12.44 11.40
N VAL A 459 -1.33 -11.19 10.95
CA VAL A 459 -2.20 -10.12 11.50
C VAL A 459 -3.68 -10.52 11.66
N ASP A 460 -4.24 -11.26 10.69
CA ASP A 460 -5.65 -11.64 10.64
C ASP A 460 -6.05 -12.65 11.71
N ALA A 461 -5.07 -13.43 12.22
CA ALA A 461 -5.26 -14.38 13.32
C ALA A 461 -5.64 -13.70 14.66
N HIS A 462 -5.60 -12.36 14.76
CA HIS A 462 -5.86 -11.62 15.99
C HIS A 462 -6.85 -10.44 15.85
N SER A 463 -6.99 -9.83 14.67
CA SER A 463 -7.74 -8.59 14.50
C SER A 463 -9.24 -8.73 14.80
N GLY A 464 -9.86 -9.85 14.40
CA GLY A 464 -11.30 -10.05 14.57
C GLY A 464 -11.77 -10.07 16.03
N VAL A 465 -10.96 -10.58 16.96
CA VAL A 465 -11.37 -10.67 18.38
C VAL A 465 -11.33 -9.32 19.07
N LEU A 466 -10.42 -8.43 18.66
CA LEU A 466 -10.32 -7.06 19.13
C LEU A 466 -11.57 -6.25 18.72
N LEU A 467 -11.99 -6.37 17.45
CA LEU A 467 -13.19 -5.71 16.93
C LEU A 467 -14.47 -6.21 17.61
N GLN A 468 -14.60 -7.52 17.81
CA GLN A 468 -15.75 -8.13 18.52
C GLN A 468 -15.88 -7.66 19.97
N TYR A 469 -14.75 -7.53 20.69
CA TYR A 469 -14.73 -7.14 22.11
C TYR A 469 -15.34 -5.75 22.34
N TYR A 470 -14.89 -4.74 21.58
CA TYR A 470 -15.43 -3.38 21.64
C TYR A 470 -16.78 -3.22 20.93
N GLY A 471 -17.36 -4.29 20.41
CA GLY A 471 -18.73 -4.30 19.90
C GLY A 471 -18.89 -3.93 18.42
N LEU A 472 -17.83 -3.95 17.61
CA LEU A 472 -17.94 -3.92 16.14
C LEU A 472 -17.97 -5.37 15.66
N LYS A 473 -19.17 -5.94 15.58
CA LYS A 473 -19.41 -7.39 15.43
C LYS A 473 -19.75 -7.82 14.00
N GLU A 474 -19.99 -6.85 13.13
CA GLU A 474 -20.52 -6.97 11.78
C GLU A 474 -19.40 -7.39 10.79
N MET A 475 -19.06 -8.68 10.78
CA MET A 475 -17.91 -9.23 10.05
C MET A 475 -17.82 -8.82 8.57
N ASN A 476 -18.94 -8.64 7.88
CA ASN A 476 -18.98 -8.20 6.46
C ASN A 476 -18.41 -6.77 6.26
N TYR A 477 -18.26 -5.99 7.34
CA TYR A 477 -17.66 -4.66 7.34
C TYR A 477 -16.14 -4.68 7.62
N TYR A 478 -15.56 -5.79 8.09
CA TYR A 478 -14.14 -5.80 8.49
C TYR A 478 -13.20 -5.51 7.31
N THR A 479 -13.55 -5.93 6.11
CA THR A 479 -12.80 -5.61 4.88
C THR A 479 -12.88 -4.12 4.50
N VAL A 480 -13.92 -3.38 4.94
CA VAL A 480 -14.01 -1.92 4.76
C VAL A 480 -12.99 -1.20 5.65
N LEU A 481 -12.84 -1.63 6.92
CA LEU A 481 -11.77 -1.13 7.80
C LEU A 481 -10.38 -1.38 7.19
N PHE A 482 -10.17 -2.58 6.65
CA PHE A 482 -8.93 -2.92 5.94
C PHE A 482 -8.72 -2.03 4.70
N GLY A 483 -9.78 -1.75 3.93
CA GLY A 483 -9.77 -0.80 2.83
C GLY A 483 -9.32 0.60 3.26
N VAL A 484 -9.99 1.19 4.26
CA VAL A 484 -9.67 2.53 4.81
C VAL A 484 -8.20 2.60 5.26
N SER A 485 -7.69 1.58 5.95
CA SER A 485 -6.26 1.50 6.28
C SER A 485 -5.37 1.42 5.03
N ARG A 486 -5.65 0.50 4.11
CA ARG A 486 -4.83 0.19 2.93
C ARG A 486 -4.69 1.38 1.97
N ALA A 487 -5.61 2.33 2.01
CA ALA A 487 -5.50 3.59 1.27
C ALA A 487 -4.17 4.31 1.53
N LEU A 488 -3.69 4.32 2.78
CA LEU A 488 -2.49 5.05 3.18
C LEU A 488 -1.24 4.56 2.43
N GLY A 489 -1.03 3.24 2.32
CA GLY A 489 0.08 2.65 1.59
C GLY A 489 -0.03 2.81 0.08
N VAL A 490 -1.17 2.38 -0.48
CA VAL A 490 -1.32 2.32 -1.96
C VAL A 490 -1.36 3.70 -2.59
N LEU A 491 -1.89 4.71 -1.89
CA LEU A 491 -1.93 6.09 -2.40
C LEU A 491 -0.59 6.81 -2.23
N ALA A 492 0.14 6.59 -1.12
CA ALA A 492 1.52 7.06 -1.00
C ALA A 492 2.41 6.46 -2.11
N SER A 493 2.22 5.19 -2.44
CA SER A 493 2.91 4.52 -3.56
C SER A 493 2.47 5.11 -4.92
N LEU A 494 1.18 5.33 -5.14
CA LEU A 494 0.63 5.89 -6.38
C LEU A 494 1.14 7.33 -6.66
N VAL A 495 1.34 8.15 -5.62
CA VAL A 495 1.99 9.47 -5.77
C VAL A 495 3.44 9.29 -6.24
N TRP A 496 4.20 8.34 -5.66
CA TRP A 496 5.56 8.04 -6.07
C TRP A 496 5.66 7.45 -7.49
N ASP A 497 4.73 6.61 -7.90
CA ASP A 497 4.66 6.10 -9.28
C ASP A 497 4.59 7.24 -10.31
N ARG A 498 3.82 8.28 -10.03
CA ARG A 498 3.70 9.47 -10.89
C ARG A 498 4.91 10.40 -10.75
N ALA A 499 5.50 10.50 -9.55
CA ALA A 499 6.69 11.32 -9.30
C ALA A 499 7.93 10.75 -10.00
N LEU A 500 8.11 9.43 -10.01
CA LEU A 500 9.12 8.71 -10.78
C LEU A 500 8.75 8.59 -12.26
N GLY A 501 7.52 8.97 -12.65
CA GLY A 501 7.03 8.96 -14.01
C GLY A 501 6.93 7.56 -14.61
N LEU A 502 6.64 6.55 -13.79
CA LEU A 502 6.60 5.14 -14.19
C LEU A 502 5.65 4.90 -15.38
N PRO A 503 5.99 3.96 -16.28
CA PRO A 503 5.21 3.69 -17.48
C PRO A 503 3.93 2.90 -17.17
N ILE A 504 3.08 2.73 -18.18
CA ILE A 504 1.99 1.77 -18.16
C ILE A 504 2.52 0.35 -17.95
N GLU A 505 1.92 -0.39 -17.02
CA GLU A 505 2.20 -1.81 -16.82
C GLU A 505 1.58 -2.60 -17.97
N ARG A 506 2.38 -3.45 -18.63
CA ARG A 506 1.94 -4.20 -19.81
C ARG A 506 2.72 -5.51 -20.00
N PRO A 507 2.50 -6.52 -19.13
CA PRO A 507 3.12 -7.84 -19.26
C PRO A 507 2.72 -8.51 -20.57
N LYS A 508 3.58 -9.40 -21.09
CA LYS A 508 3.32 -10.16 -22.31
C LYS A 508 2.68 -11.51 -21.98
N SER A 509 1.43 -11.71 -22.41
CA SER A 509 0.77 -13.01 -22.39
C SER A 509 1.23 -13.91 -23.55
N LEU A 510 1.16 -15.23 -23.32
CA LEU A 510 1.33 -16.31 -24.28
C LEU A 510 0.25 -17.38 -24.02
N SER A 511 -0.18 -18.10 -25.06
CA SER A 511 -1.01 -19.30 -24.91
C SER A 511 -0.14 -20.55 -24.64
N THR A 512 -0.77 -21.65 -24.25
CA THR A 512 -0.13 -22.98 -24.14
C THR A 512 0.61 -23.36 -25.43
N ASP A 513 -0.03 -23.20 -26.60
CA ASP A 513 0.60 -23.47 -27.90
C ASP A 513 1.76 -22.52 -28.20
N GLY A 514 1.63 -21.26 -27.77
CA GLY A 514 2.70 -20.27 -27.87
C GLY A 514 3.95 -20.68 -27.09
N LEU A 515 3.77 -21.13 -25.84
CA LEU A 515 4.84 -21.66 -24.99
C LEU A 515 5.44 -22.95 -25.55
N MET A 516 4.61 -23.91 -25.96
CA MET A 516 5.06 -25.15 -26.60
C MET A 516 5.82 -24.89 -27.90
N LYS A 517 5.44 -23.86 -28.67
CA LYS A 517 6.15 -23.48 -29.90
C LYS A 517 7.46 -22.76 -29.60
N SER A 518 7.52 -21.86 -28.62
CA SER A 518 8.78 -21.20 -28.25
C SER A 518 9.80 -22.16 -27.65
N LEU A 519 9.36 -23.12 -26.82
CA LEU A 519 10.24 -24.12 -26.19
C LEU A 519 10.66 -25.27 -27.12
N LYS A 520 10.10 -25.36 -28.33
CA LYS A 520 10.55 -26.26 -29.41
C LYS A 520 11.42 -25.55 -30.45
N ALA A 521 11.66 -24.25 -30.28
CA ALA A 521 12.43 -23.40 -31.20
C ALA A 521 13.61 -22.69 -30.51
N ALA A 522 13.92 -23.11 -29.27
CA ALA A 522 15.05 -22.70 -28.45
C ALA A 522 15.86 -23.93 -28.06
#